data_AF-A0A2V6TJB2-F1
#
_entry.id   AF-A0A2V6TJB2-F1
#
_cell.length_a   1.000
_cell.length_b   1.000
_cell.length_c   1.000
_cell.angle_alpha   90.00
_cell.angle_beta   90.00
_cell.angle_gamma   90.00
#
_symmetry.space_group_name_H-M   'P 1'
#
loop_
_entity.id
_entity.type
_entity.pdbx_description
1 polymer ?
#
loop_
_entity_poly.entity_id
_entity_poly.type
_entity_poly.pdbx_seq_one_letter_code
_entity_poly.pdbx_strand_id
1 'polypeptide(L)'
;MIAGSWSSFCAIRGHNVASHRPRVGAGSRLLAFIDERRVIPIVGPDLLRIEVDGVPTTFDHYVAKQLAGRMSVPAERLPADPSLNDVVSEYVSMGRGARQDLYPKIRNIVREASFPPPRPLVQLAEITDIDLFVTTTFDGLLENALNTARFGGQPMTETIVYKPKGGADLPRPKEALARTAIFHLFGRASALPDYVISDED
;
A
#
# COMPACT_ATOMS: atom_id res chain seq x y z
N MET A 1 12.00 -56.63 -56.36
CA MET A 1 12.36 -56.01 -57.65
C MET A 1 11.56 -54.72 -57.72
N ILE A 2 12.12 -53.50 -57.73
CA ILE A 2 13.32 -53.00 -58.38
C ILE A 2 14.01 -51.98 -57.45
N ALA A 3 15.34 -52.03 -57.48
CA ALA A 3 16.25 -51.14 -56.77
C ALA A 3 16.58 -49.88 -57.59
N GLY A 4 17.11 -48.87 -56.91
CA GLY A 4 17.82 -47.73 -57.50
C GLY A 4 17.38 -46.42 -56.85
N SER A 5 18.24 -45.49 -56.45
CA SER A 5 19.70 -45.39 -56.48
C SER A 5 20.05 -44.23 -55.54
N TRP A 6 21.07 -44.40 -54.71
CA TRP A 6 21.63 -43.33 -53.89
C TRP A 6 22.74 -42.61 -54.67
N SER A 7 22.80 -41.29 -54.53
CA SER A 7 23.99 -40.49 -54.21
C SER A 7 24.01 -39.17 -54.98
N SER A 8 23.93 -38.06 -54.26
CA SER A 8 25.09 -37.18 -54.23
C SER A 8 25.14 -36.37 -52.93
N PHE A 9 26.35 -36.21 -52.45
CA PHE A 9 26.76 -35.84 -51.11
C PHE A 9 27.47 -34.49 -51.19
N CYS A 10 27.08 -33.53 -50.34
CA CYS A 10 27.91 -32.40 -49.91
C CYS A 10 27.35 -31.97 -48.54
N ALA A 11 27.94 -32.37 -47.41
CA ALA A 11 29.08 -31.75 -46.73
C ALA A 11 28.95 -30.23 -46.54
N ILE A 12 29.16 -29.58 -45.40
CA ILE A 12 29.57 -29.89 -44.01
C ILE A 12 29.49 -28.51 -43.28
N ARG A 13 29.42 -28.52 -41.93
CA ARG A 13 29.56 -27.37 -40.98
C ARG A 13 28.34 -26.45 -40.87
N GLY A 14 27.92 -25.99 -39.69
CA GLY A 14 28.43 -26.09 -38.34
C GLY A 14 27.66 -25.11 -37.45
N HIS A 15 27.58 -25.42 -36.16
CA HIS A 15 27.30 -24.50 -35.04
C HIS A 15 26.13 -23.51 -35.17
N ASN A 16 25.03 -23.78 -34.48
CA ASN A 16 24.75 -23.14 -33.18
C ASN A 16 23.45 -23.73 -32.62
N VAL A 17 23.54 -24.61 -31.62
CA VAL A 17 22.41 -24.81 -30.72
C VAL A 17 22.39 -23.56 -29.85
N ALA A 18 21.72 -22.52 -30.34
CA ALA A 18 21.37 -21.38 -29.53
C ALA A 18 20.51 -21.93 -28.39
N SER A 19 21.13 -22.11 -27.22
CA SER A 19 20.45 -22.40 -25.98
C SER A 19 19.49 -21.26 -25.73
N HIS A 20 18.25 -21.44 -26.18
CA HIS A 20 17.13 -20.61 -25.79
C HIS A 20 16.92 -20.87 -24.30
N ARG A 21 17.65 -20.15 -23.45
CA ARG A 21 17.23 -20.00 -22.05
C ARG A 21 15.88 -19.30 -22.12
N PRO A 22 14.78 -19.94 -21.71
CA PRO A 22 13.52 -19.24 -21.64
C PRO A 22 13.74 -18.03 -20.74
N ARG A 23 13.36 -16.84 -21.22
CA ARG A 23 13.28 -15.66 -20.36
C ARG A 23 12.18 -15.96 -19.35
N VAL A 24 12.57 -16.51 -18.21
CA VAL A 24 11.71 -16.63 -17.03
C VAL A 24 11.31 -15.21 -16.68
N GLY A 25 10.08 -14.84 -17.04
CA GLY A 25 9.56 -13.48 -16.96
C GLY A 25 9.66 -12.94 -15.54
N ALA A 26 9.64 -11.61 -15.40
CA ALA A 26 9.60 -10.97 -14.08
C ALA A 26 8.44 -11.51 -13.21
N GLY A 27 7.30 -11.84 -13.82
CA GLY A 27 6.15 -12.44 -13.13
C GLY A 27 6.44 -13.81 -12.50
N SER A 28 7.09 -14.73 -13.21
CA SER A 28 7.47 -16.04 -12.64
C SER A 28 8.47 -15.94 -11.48
N ARG A 29 9.34 -14.91 -11.48
CA ARG A 29 10.29 -14.68 -10.37
C ARG A 29 9.60 -14.06 -9.16
N LEU A 30 8.67 -13.14 -9.38
CA LEU A 30 7.88 -12.56 -8.30
C LEU A 30 7.03 -13.62 -7.59
N LEU A 31 6.39 -14.51 -8.36
CA LEU A 31 5.63 -15.63 -7.78
C LEU A 31 6.51 -16.53 -6.92
N ALA A 32 7.71 -16.90 -7.40
CA ALA A 32 8.66 -17.67 -6.60
C ALA A 32 9.05 -16.94 -5.30
N PHE A 33 9.23 -15.62 -5.32
CA PHE A 33 9.51 -14.86 -4.09
C PHE A 33 8.30 -14.74 -3.16
N ILE A 34 7.08 -14.74 -3.69
CA ILE A 34 5.87 -14.80 -2.87
C ILE A 34 5.79 -16.19 -2.21
N ASP A 35 5.98 -17.27 -2.97
CA ASP A 35 5.97 -18.64 -2.46
C ASP A 35 7.05 -18.86 -1.39
N GLU A 36 8.24 -18.26 -1.56
CA GLU A 36 9.33 -18.28 -0.59
C GLU A 36 9.13 -17.30 0.59
N ARG A 37 8.00 -16.57 0.62
CA ARG A 37 7.68 -15.53 1.62
C ARG A 37 8.74 -14.44 1.73
N ARG A 38 9.31 -14.01 0.60
CA ARG A 38 10.39 -13.01 0.54
C ARG A 38 9.93 -11.62 0.10
N VAL A 39 8.64 -11.45 -0.15
CA VAL A 39 8.04 -10.18 -0.55
C VAL A 39 7.47 -9.45 0.67
N ILE A 40 7.79 -8.16 0.78
CA ILE A 40 7.17 -7.22 1.72
C ILE A 40 6.55 -6.10 0.88
N PRO A 41 5.22 -6.07 0.72
CA PRO A 41 4.56 -4.99 -0.01
C PRO A 41 4.63 -3.67 0.76
N ILE A 42 4.87 -2.59 0.04
CA ILE A 42 4.72 -1.22 0.53
C ILE A 42 3.44 -0.66 -0.06
N VAL A 43 2.45 -0.39 0.79
CA VAL A 43 1.12 0.09 0.41
C VAL A 43 1.05 1.59 0.64
N GLY A 44 0.74 2.33 -0.44
CA GLY A 44 0.57 3.78 -0.42
C GLY A 44 -0.87 4.22 -0.68
N PRO A 45 -1.16 5.53 -0.54
CA PRO A 45 -2.51 6.09 -0.60
C PRO A 45 -3.23 5.87 -1.95
N ASP A 46 -2.49 5.73 -3.05
CA ASP A 46 -3.05 5.49 -4.39
C ASP A 46 -3.86 4.19 -4.51
N LEU A 47 -3.60 3.22 -3.61
CA LEU A 47 -4.30 1.95 -3.58
C LEU A 47 -5.63 2.04 -2.81
N LEU A 48 -5.83 3.09 -2.02
CA LEU A 48 -6.99 3.31 -1.17
C LEU A 48 -8.10 4.04 -1.94
N ARG A 49 -8.50 3.48 -3.08
CA ARG A 49 -9.57 4.01 -3.92
C ARG A 49 -10.93 3.70 -3.33
N ILE A 50 -11.68 4.74 -3.02
CA ILE A 50 -13.02 4.67 -2.45
C ILE A 50 -14.02 5.38 -3.38
N GLU A 51 -15.29 5.26 -3.06
CA GLU A 51 -16.37 5.96 -3.75
C GLU A 51 -17.17 6.76 -2.73
N VAL A 52 -17.42 8.04 -3.03
CA VAL A 52 -18.22 8.95 -2.21
C VAL A 52 -19.32 9.50 -3.10
N ASP A 53 -20.58 9.23 -2.76
CA ASP A 53 -21.76 9.64 -3.55
C ASP A 53 -21.67 9.29 -5.05
N GLY A 54 -21.10 8.12 -5.38
CA GLY A 54 -20.91 7.67 -6.77
C GLY A 54 -19.65 8.22 -7.46
N VAL A 55 -18.87 9.06 -6.77
CA VAL A 55 -17.67 9.69 -7.33
C VAL A 55 -16.41 8.98 -6.82
N PRO A 56 -15.54 8.48 -7.70
CA PRO A 56 -14.29 7.85 -7.30
C PRO A 56 -13.30 8.89 -6.75
N THR A 57 -12.66 8.57 -5.63
CA THR A 57 -11.59 9.36 -5.00
C THR A 57 -10.62 8.43 -4.26
N THR A 58 -9.52 8.95 -3.72
CA THR A 58 -8.73 8.23 -2.72
C THR A 58 -9.18 8.59 -1.30
N PHE A 59 -8.91 7.70 -0.35
CA PHE A 59 -9.20 7.93 1.06
C PHE A 59 -8.48 9.18 1.60
N ASP A 60 -7.23 9.41 1.18
CA ASP A 60 -6.46 10.59 1.57
C ASP A 60 -7.12 11.91 1.13
N HIS A 61 -7.53 12.00 -0.14
CA HIS A 61 -8.26 13.17 -0.66
C HIS A 61 -9.64 13.35 -0.01
N TYR A 62 -10.31 12.26 0.35
CA TYR A 62 -11.53 12.36 1.16
C TYR A 62 -11.24 12.98 2.53
N VAL A 63 -10.20 12.52 3.23
CA VAL A 63 -9.81 13.09 4.53
C VAL A 63 -9.45 14.58 4.38
N ALA A 64 -8.71 14.95 3.34
CA ALA A 64 -8.34 16.33 3.05
C ALA A 64 -9.58 17.23 2.87
N LYS A 65 -10.55 16.84 2.03
CA LYS A 65 -11.79 17.60 1.81
C LYS A 65 -12.61 17.76 3.09
N GLN A 66 -12.74 16.70 3.87
CA GLN A 66 -13.44 16.74 5.15
C GLN A 66 -12.73 17.65 6.15
N LEU A 67 -11.39 17.63 6.18
CA LEU A 67 -10.59 18.49 7.05
C LEU A 67 -10.73 19.96 6.65
N ALA A 68 -10.62 20.28 5.36
CA ALA A 68 -10.79 21.62 4.83
C ALA A 68 -12.14 22.22 5.25
N GLY A 69 -13.22 21.43 5.13
CA GLY A 69 -14.56 21.83 5.59
C GLY A 69 -14.62 22.07 7.11
N ARG A 70 -14.07 21.16 7.93
CA ARG A 70 -14.07 21.29 9.40
C ARG A 70 -13.24 22.46 9.91
N MET A 71 -12.20 22.84 9.18
CA MET A 71 -11.29 23.95 9.54
C MET A 71 -11.63 25.26 8.80
N SER A 72 -12.71 25.24 8.00
CA SER A 72 -13.16 26.37 7.18
C SER A 72 -12.06 26.96 6.31
N VAL A 73 -11.20 26.10 5.72
CA VAL A 73 -10.18 26.52 4.74
C VAL A 73 -10.89 26.95 3.45
N PRO A 74 -10.68 28.18 2.95
CA PRO A 74 -11.38 28.67 1.76
C PRO A 74 -11.05 27.83 0.53
N ALA A 75 -12.08 27.46 -0.25
CA ALA A 75 -11.91 26.65 -1.44
C ALA A 75 -11.06 27.36 -2.51
N GLU A 76 -11.06 28.69 -2.55
CA GLU A 76 -10.29 29.50 -3.49
C GLU A 76 -8.78 29.44 -3.23
N ARG A 77 -8.38 28.95 -2.05
CA ARG A 77 -6.98 28.77 -1.65
C ARG A 77 -6.47 27.35 -1.85
N LEU A 78 -7.36 26.42 -2.20
CA LEU A 78 -7.03 25.02 -2.40
C LEU A 78 -7.13 24.66 -3.89
N PRO A 79 -6.35 23.68 -4.37
CA PRO A 79 -6.61 23.09 -5.68
C PRO A 79 -7.98 22.40 -5.70
N ALA A 80 -8.49 22.13 -6.91
CA ALA A 80 -9.82 21.53 -7.09
C ALA A 80 -9.98 20.15 -6.41
N ASP A 81 -8.88 19.41 -6.29
CA ASP A 81 -8.82 18.14 -5.58
C ASP A 81 -7.64 18.16 -4.60
N PRO A 82 -7.83 18.71 -3.38
CA PRO A 82 -6.73 18.92 -2.45
C PRO A 82 -6.24 17.63 -1.82
N SER A 83 -4.92 17.51 -1.72
CA SER A 83 -4.25 16.53 -0.88
C SER A 83 -4.30 16.94 0.59
N LEU A 84 -3.99 16.02 1.50
CA LEU A 84 -3.89 16.36 2.92
C LEU A 84 -2.84 17.45 3.17
N ASN A 85 -1.70 17.37 2.47
CA ASN A 85 -0.63 18.36 2.56
C ASN A 85 -1.12 19.77 2.19
N ASP A 86 -1.85 19.92 1.08
CA ASP A 86 -2.39 21.22 0.65
C ASP A 86 -3.23 21.88 1.75
N VAL A 87 -4.08 21.09 2.40
CA VAL A 87 -4.97 21.58 3.47
C VAL A 87 -4.19 21.96 4.73
N VAL A 88 -3.19 21.15 5.11
CA VAL A 88 -2.34 21.44 6.27
C VAL A 88 -1.51 22.71 6.03
N SER A 89 -0.83 22.79 4.89
CA SER A 89 0.02 23.93 4.53
C SER A 89 -0.80 25.22 4.45
N GLU A 90 -1.98 25.19 3.82
CA GLU A 90 -2.85 26.38 3.75
C GLU A 90 -3.35 26.79 5.15
N TYR A 91 -3.82 25.84 5.96
CA TYR A 91 -4.30 26.14 7.32
C TYR A 91 -3.23 26.83 8.18
N VAL A 92 -1.99 26.36 8.11
CA VAL A 92 -0.85 26.94 8.83
C VAL A 92 -0.50 28.32 8.24
N SER A 93 -0.46 28.46 6.91
CA SER A 93 -0.13 29.73 6.24
C SER A 93 -1.10 30.87 6.58
N MET A 94 -2.36 30.53 6.87
CA MET A 94 -3.40 31.47 7.26
C MET A 94 -3.26 31.98 8.70
N GLY A 95 -2.35 31.41 9.51
CA GLY A 95 -2.15 31.77 10.90
C GLY A 95 -3.35 31.43 11.81
N ARG A 96 -4.22 30.50 11.39
CA ARG A 96 -5.44 30.13 12.14
C ARG A 96 -5.20 29.19 13.32
N GLY A 97 -4.04 28.54 13.37
CA GLY A 97 -3.67 27.63 14.44
C GLY A 97 -2.37 26.89 14.13
N ALA A 98 -1.99 26.00 15.04
CA ALA A 98 -0.83 25.15 14.85
C ALA A 98 -1.22 23.87 14.10
N ARG A 99 -0.25 23.27 13.38
CA ARG A 99 -0.41 21.94 12.76
C ARG A 99 -0.93 20.90 13.76
N GLN A 100 -0.50 20.99 15.02
CA GLN A 100 -0.89 20.09 16.10
C GLN A 100 -2.42 20.04 16.33
N ASP A 101 -3.14 21.13 16.03
CA ASP A 101 -4.59 21.21 16.21
C ASP A 101 -5.36 20.31 15.23
N LEU A 102 -4.72 19.89 14.13
CA LEU A 102 -5.33 19.09 13.06
C LEU A 102 -5.41 17.60 13.42
N TYR A 103 -4.50 17.10 14.27
CA TYR A 103 -4.39 15.67 14.61
C TYR A 103 -5.68 15.08 15.19
N PRO A 104 -6.32 15.68 16.23
CA PRO A 104 -7.62 15.21 16.73
C PRO A 104 -8.73 15.28 15.67
N LYS A 105 -8.69 16.25 14.75
CA LYS A 105 -9.70 16.42 13.70
C LYS A 105 -9.59 15.33 12.64
N ILE A 106 -8.38 15.07 12.16
CA ILE A 106 -8.07 13.99 11.22
C ILE A 106 -8.47 12.64 11.83
N ARG A 107 -8.10 12.36 13.09
CA ARG A 107 -8.52 11.13 13.77
C ARG A 107 -10.03 10.95 13.80
N ASN A 108 -10.79 12.02 14.05
CA ASN A 108 -12.25 11.93 14.06
C ASN A 108 -12.81 11.66 12.67
N ILE A 109 -12.29 12.33 11.62
CA ILE A 109 -12.67 12.05 10.22
C ILE A 109 -12.42 10.58 9.89
N VAL A 110 -11.24 10.04 10.21
CA VAL A 110 -10.88 8.64 9.95
C VAL A 110 -11.79 7.66 10.70
N ARG A 111 -12.18 7.97 11.94
CA ARG A 111 -13.10 7.13 12.72
C ARG A 111 -14.53 7.15 12.21
N GLU A 112 -14.97 8.28 11.68
CA GLU A 112 -16.31 8.45 11.12
C GLU A 112 -16.40 7.89 9.70
N ALA A 113 -15.27 7.77 9.00
CA ALA A 113 -15.19 7.19 7.68
C ALA A 113 -15.47 5.68 7.71
N SER A 114 -16.64 5.28 7.24
CA SER A 114 -17.03 3.87 7.12
C SER A 114 -16.98 3.42 5.66
N PHE A 115 -15.78 3.10 5.18
CA PHE A 115 -15.60 2.51 3.84
C PHE A 115 -15.22 1.03 3.92
N PRO A 116 -15.78 0.18 3.05
CA PRO A 116 -15.25 -1.17 2.89
C PRO A 116 -13.82 -1.08 2.34
N PRO A 117 -12.95 -2.06 2.65
CA PRO A 117 -11.62 -2.10 2.06
C PRO A 117 -11.69 -2.16 0.52
N PRO A 118 -10.93 -1.32 -0.19
CA PRO A 118 -10.90 -1.33 -1.65
C PRO A 118 -10.47 -2.70 -2.20
N ARG A 119 -11.01 -3.08 -3.36
CA ARG A 119 -10.72 -4.38 -4.00
C ARG A 119 -9.22 -4.71 -4.10
N PRO A 120 -8.32 -3.77 -4.45
CA PRO A 120 -6.89 -4.08 -4.49
C PRO A 120 -6.32 -4.48 -3.12
N LEU A 121 -6.81 -3.91 -2.02
CA LEU A 121 -6.40 -4.32 -0.67
C LEU A 121 -6.93 -5.71 -0.33
N VAL A 122 -8.16 -6.03 -0.75
CA VAL A 122 -8.73 -7.38 -0.57
C VAL A 122 -7.90 -8.41 -1.33
N GLN A 123 -7.59 -8.16 -2.60
CA GLN A 123 -6.76 -9.05 -3.42
C GLN A 123 -5.37 -9.25 -2.82
N LEU A 124 -4.77 -8.18 -2.32
CA LEU A 124 -3.48 -8.24 -1.64
C LEU A 124 -3.57 -9.04 -0.33
N ALA A 125 -4.65 -8.86 0.42
CA ALA A 125 -4.91 -9.57 1.67
C ALA A 125 -5.14 -11.08 1.46
N GLU A 126 -5.69 -11.49 0.31
CA GLU A 126 -5.90 -12.91 -0.03
C GLU A 126 -4.59 -13.69 -0.27
N ILE A 127 -3.46 -13.01 -0.51
CA ILE A 127 -2.15 -13.66 -0.73
C ILE A 127 -1.55 -14.08 0.62
N THR A 128 -1.87 -15.30 1.07
CA THR A 128 -1.53 -15.79 2.42
C THR A 128 -0.03 -15.97 2.69
N ASP A 129 0.81 -16.04 1.66
CA ASP A 129 2.27 -16.16 1.80
C ASP A 129 2.99 -14.81 2.04
N ILE A 130 2.22 -13.73 2.16
CA ILE A 130 2.71 -12.43 2.60
C ILE A 130 2.30 -12.22 4.06
N ASP A 131 3.30 -12.24 4.95
CA ASP A 131 3.09 -12.20 6.40
C ASP A 131 3.40 -10.83 7.01
N LEU A 132 4.02 -9.94 6.23
CA LEU A 132 4.37 -8.59 6.65
C LEU A 132 4.05 -7.60 5.53
N PHE A 133 3.31 -6.55 5.90
CA PHE A 133 3.01 -5.42 5.05
C PHE A 133 3.59 -4.16 5.65
N VAL A 134 4.10 -3.26 4.81
CA VAL A 134 4.42 -1.90 5.20
C VAL A 134 3.37 -0.99 4.60
N THR A 135 2.82 -0.07 5.38
CA THR A 135 1.93 0.99 4.86
C THR A 135 2.50 2.36 5.17
N THR A 136 2.38 3.27 4.20
CA THR A 136 2.66 4.70 4.37
C THR A 136 1.40 5.50 4.70
N THR A 137 0.26 4.83 4.83
CA THR A 137 -1.02 5.46 5.17
C THR A 137 -1.32 5.36 6.66
N PHE A 138 -2.07 6.33 7.19
CA PHE A 138 -2.41 6.43 8.61
C PHE A 138 -3.74 5.74 8.99
N ASP A 139 -4.50 5.23 8.03
CA ASP A 139 -5.83 4.65 8.20
C ASP A 139 -5.81 3.15 8.58
N GLY A 140 -6.97 2.51 8.63
CA GLY A 140 -7.14 1.10 9.00
C GLY A 140 -7.64 0.19 7.88
N LEU A 141 -7.71 0.63 6.61
CA LEU A 141 -8.34 -0.15 5.53
C LEU A 141 -7.56 -1.43 5.20
N LEU A 142 -6.22 -1.40 5.27
CA LEU A 142 -5.39 -2.60 5.07
C LEU A 142 -5.58 -3.61 6.21
N GLU A 143 -5.63 -3.14 7.45
CA GLU A 143 -5.94 -3.97 8.63
C GLU A 143 -7.31 -4.63 8.49
N ASN A 144 -8.31 -3.86 8.08
CA ASN A 144 -9.65 -4.38 7.81
C ASN A 144 -9.65 -5.42 6.69
N ALA A 145 -8.95 -5.18 5.56
CA ALA A 145 -8.84 -6.14 4.47
C ALA A 145 -8.25 -7.49 4.94
N LEU A 146 -7.16 -7.43 5.72
CA LEU A 146 -6.49 -8.61 6.26
C LEU A 146 -7.36 -9.37 7.25
N ASN A 147 -8.00 -8.66 8.17
CA ASN A 147 -8.92 -9.27 9.14
C ASN A 147 -10.12 -9.93 8.45
N THR A 148 -10.71 -9.29 7.45
CA THR A 148 -11.81 -9.86 6.68
C THR A 148 -11.37 -11.09 5.88
N ALA A 149 -10.29 -10.99 5.10
CA ALA A 149 -9.88 -12.05 4.19
C ALA A 149 -9.30 -13.28 4.92
N ARG A 150 -8.61 -13.09 6.05
CA ARG A 150 -7.84 -14.16 6.73
C ARG A 150 -8.43 -14.63 8.04
N PHE A 151 -9.19 -13.78 8.72
CA PHE A 151 -9.57 -14.01 10.12
C PHE A 151 -11.08 -13.89 10.36
N GLY A 152 -11.91 -13.96 9.30
CA GLY A 152 -13.37 -13.87 9.41
C GLY A 152 -13.85 -12.56 10.04
N GLY A 153 -13.10 -11.48 9.83
CA GLY A 153 -13.37 -10.16 10.41
C GLY A 153 -12.86 -9.95 11.83
N GLN A 154 -12.25 -10.95 12.47
CA GLN A 154 -11.69 -10.80 13.81
C GLN A 154 -10.39 -9.97 13.79
N PRO A 155 -10.14 -9.08 14.78
CA PRO A 155 -8.97 -8.20 14.82
C PRO A 155 -7.71 -8.96 15.24
N MET A 156 -7.21 -9.81 14.34
CA MET A 156 -6.11 -10.74 14.60
C MET A 156 -4.79 -10.33 13.94
N THR A 157 -4.83 -9.36 13.02
CA THR A 157 -3.65 -8.76 12.39
C THR A 157 -2.85 -7.96 13.42
N GLU A 158 -1.55 -8.21 13.50
CA GLU A 158 -0.65 -7.45 14.39
C GLU A 158 -0.34 -6.08 13.77
N THR A 159 -0.51 -5.00 14.53
CA THR A 159 -0.22 -3.64 14.06
C THR A 159 0.99 -3.07 14.81
N ILE A 160 2.02 -2.74 14.06
CA ILE A 160 3.25 -2.11 14.53
C ILE A 160 3.27 -0.69 13.94
N VAL A 161 3.55 0.30 14.79
CA VAL A 161 3.50 1.71 14.41
C VAL A 161 4.85 2.33 14.70
N TYR A 162 5.50 2.84 13.66
CA TYR A 162 6.71 3.63 13.84
C TYR A 162 6.38 4.89 14.65
N LYS A 163 7.24 5.22 15.62
CA LYS A 163 7.17 6.48 16.36
C LYS A 163 8.58 7.09 16.43
N PRO A 164 8.77 8.38 16.11
CA PRO A 164 10.07 9.03 16.15
C PRO A 164 10.77 8.93 17.52
N LYS A 165 9.99 8.86 18.60
CA LYS A 165 10.47 8.66 19.97
C LYS A 165 9.83 7.41 20.55
N GLY A 166 10.64 6.40 20.89
CA GLY A 166 10.19 5.18 21.55
C GLY A 166 9.35 4.25 20.67
N GLY A 167 9.44 4.37 19.35
CA GLY A 167 8.80 3.45 18.41
C GLY A 167 9.35 2.03 18.54
N ALA A 168 8.48 1.05 18.31
CA ALA A 168 8.88 -0.34 18.20
C ALA A 168 9.27 -0.63 16.75
N ASP A 169 10.50 -1.12 16.55
CA ASP A 169 10.83 -1.86 15.33
C ASP A 169 10.09 -3.21 15.34
N LEU A 170 10.21 -4.00 14.28
CA LEU A 170 9.71 -5.37 14.27
C LEU A 170 10.19 -6.10 15.53
N PRO A 171 9.28 -6.67 16.35
CA PRO A 171 9.65 -7.28 17.63
C PRO A 171 10.51 -8.53 17.47
N ARG A 172 10.63 -9.02 16.23
CA ARG A 172 11.38 -10.21 15.82
C ARG A 172 11.65 -10.14 14.31
N PRO A 173 12.60 -10.91 13.79
CA PRO A 173 12.77 -11.06 12.35
C PRO A 173 11.47 -11.49 11.67
N LYS A 174 11.26 -11.05 10.43
CA LYS A 174 10.06 -11.38 9.64
C LYS A 174 9.78 -12.88 9.61
N GLU A 175 10.82 -13.69 9.51
CA GLU A 175 10.75 -15.16 9.44
C GLU A 175 10.19 -15.80 10.73
N ALA A 176 10.21 -15.06 11.84
CA ALA A 176 9.72 -15.50 13.14
C ALA A 176 8.33 -14.93 13.50
N LEU A 177 7.68 -14.18 12.59
CA LEU A 177 6.33 -13.66 12.79
C LEU A 177 5.33 -14.82 12.91
N ALA A 178 4.54 -14.81 13.99
CA ALA A 178 3.55 -15.85 14.26
C ALA A 178 2.18 -15.54 13.62
N ARG A 179 1.98 -14.29 13.19
CA ARG A 179 0.75 -13.77 12.59
C ARG A 179 1.12 -12.75 11.52
N THR A 180 0.16 -12.47 10.64
CA THR A 180 0.30 -11.37 9.69
C THR A 180 0.43 -10.04 10.44
N ALA A 181 1.42 -9.24 10.06
CA ALA A 181 1.71 -7.94 10.65
C ALA A 181 1.63 -6.81 9.62
N ILE A 182 1.24 -5.63 10.10
CA ILE A 182 1.31 -4.36 9.37
C ILE A 182 2.28 -3.45 10.10
N PHE A 183 3.23 -2.87 9.38
CA PHE A 183 4.11 -1.82 9.86
C PHE A 183 3.68 -0.47 9.28
N HIS A 184 3.13 0.42 10.11
CA HIS A 184 2.81 1.80 9.72
C HIS A 184 4.08 2.65 9.78
N LEU A 185 4.70 2.87 8.63
CA LEU A 185 5.96 3.59 8.51
C LEU A 185 5.82 5.07 8.88
N PHE A 186 4.71 5.68 8.48
CA PHE A 186 4.42 7.10 8.72
C PHE A 186 3.45 7.31 9.88
N GLY A 187 3.35 6.34 10.78
CA GLY A 187 2.46 6.39 11.92
C GLY A 187 1.00 6.03 11.57
N ARG A 188 0.14 6.08 12.59
CA ARG A 188 -1.29 5.74 12.49
C ARG A 188 -2.13 6.84 13.09
N ALA A 189 -3.31 7.10 12.52
CA ALA A 189 -4.21 8.15 12.94
C ALA A 189 -4.49 8.13 14.45
N SER A 190 -4.10 9.21 15.10
CA SER A 190 -4.04 9.40 16.54
C SER A 190 -4.41 10.85 16.88
N ALA A 191 -4.72 11.12 18.14
CA ALA A 191 -4.92 12.51 18.59
C ALA A 191 -3.58 13.21 18.88
N LEU A 192 -2.49 12.46 18.92
CA LEU A 192 -1.14 12.96 19.15
C LEU A 192 -0.41 13.20 17.82
N PRO A 193 0.58 14.11 17.79
CA PRO A 193 1.44 14.33 16.63
C PRO A 193 2.50 13.22 16.50
N ASP A 194 2.05 11.99 16.29
CA ASP A 194 2.90 10.79 16.15
C ASP A 194 2.75 10.08 14.79
N TYR A 195 2.23 10.76 13.77
CA TYR A 195 2.14 10.31 12.39
C TYR A 195 2.26 11.49 11.42
N VAL A 196 2.58 11.21 10.16
CA VAL A 196 2.81 12.23 9.11
C VAL A 196 1.47 12.74 8.58
N ILE A 197 1.30 14.07 8.50
CA ILE A 197 0.13 14.70 7.86
C ILE A 197 0.51 15.74 6.80
N SER A 198 1.79 16.07 6.65
CA SER A 198 2.32 17.04 5.69
C SER A 198 3.75 16.70 5.29
N ASP A 199 4.23 17.29 4.20
CA ASP A 199 5.59 17.07 3.67
C ASP A 199 6.69 17.60 4.60
N GLU A 200 6.36 18.47 5.57
CA GLU A 200 7.34 18.98 6.54
C GLU A 200 7.47 18.14 7.83
N ASP A 201 6.77 17.00 7.94
CA ASP A 201 6.95 16.03 9.03
C ASP A 201 8.00 14.96 8.67
#